data_AF-A0A5J4S7S2-F1
#
_entry.id   AF-A0A5J4S7S2-F1
#
_cell.length_a   1.000
_cell.length_b   1.000
_cell.length_c   1.000
_cell.angle_alpha   90.00
_cell.angle_beta   90.00
_cell.angle_gamma   90.00
#
_symmetry.space_group_name_H-M   'P 1'
#
loop_
_entity.id
_entity.type
_entity.pdbx_description
1 polymer ?
#
loop_
_entity_poly.entity_id
_entity_poly.type
_entity_poly.pdbx_seq_one_letter_code
_entity_poly.pdbx_strand_id
1 'polypeptide(L)'
;MSPTNKSNRNDYGKENVHTITSDNGTEFAEHEFIAKKLGADFYFAHPYSSWERGLNEYTNGLIRQYILKGTDLKVYTNDFIKLVQNKINKRPGEKLG
;
A
#
# COMPACT_ATOMS: atom_id res chain seq x y z
N MET A 1 -30.81 15.63 23.77
CA MET A 1 -29.40 15.38 24.15
C MET A 1 -28.90 14.28 23.22
N SER A 2 -28.47 14.67 22.01
CA SER A 2 -28.10 13.71 20.96
C SER A 2 -26.64 13.31 21.16
N PRO A 3 -26.27 12.01 21.14
CA PRO A 3 -24.87 11.63 21.21
C PRO A 3 -24.17 12.08 19.94
N THR A 4 -23.13 12.87 20.12
CA THR A 4 -22.20 13.36 19.11
C THR A 4 -21.67 12.24 18.23
N ASN A 5 -21.86 12.42 16.93
CA ASN A 5 -21.28 11.67 15.82
C ASN A 5 -19.75 11.61 15.95
N LYS A 6 -19.22 10.52 16.50
CA LYS A 6 -17.80 10.18 16.37
C LYS A 6 -17.62 9.60 14.97
N SER A 7 -17.28 10.43 13.99
CA SER A 7 -16.78 9.93 12.72
C SER A 7 -15.44 9.22 12.97
N ASN A 8 -15.51 7.89 12.98
CA ASN A 8 -14.37 6.99 13.07
C ASN A 8 -13.44 7.25 11.88
N ARG A 9 -12.28 7.85 12.13
CA ARG A 9 -11.20 8.04 11.15
C ARG A 9 -10.35 6.77 10.90
N ASN A 10 -10.88 5.57 11.15
CA ASN A 10 -10.09 4.33 11.21
C ASN A 10 -10.71 3.10 10.47
N ASP A 11 -11.52 3.26 9.41
CA ASP A 11 -12.16 2.10 8.76
C ASP A 11 -12.04 2.01 7.22
N TYR A 12 -11.11 2.74 6.60
CA TYR A 12 -10.97 2.77 5.14
C TYR A 12 -10.70 1.41 4.47
N GLY A 13 -10.37 0.36 5.23
CA GLY A 13 -9.95 -0.92 4.67
C GLY A 13 -10.95 -2.07 4.81
N LYS A 14 -11.86 -2.03 5.79
CA LYS A 14 -12.54 -3.27 6.20
C LYS A 14 -13.68 -3.70 5.27
N GLU A 15 -14.27 -2.74 4.57
CA GLU A 15 -15.41 -2.98 3.66
C GLU A 15 -15.03 -2.99 2.18
N ASN A 16 -13.81 -2.53 1.82
CA ASN A 16 -13.39 -2.34 0.43
C ASN A 16 -12.17 -3.17 0.02
N VAL A 17 -11.50 -3.85 0.97
CA VAL A 17 -10.35 -4.71 0.68
C VAL A 17 -10.82 -6.15 0.75
N HIS A 18 -10.88 -6.82 -0.41
CA HIS A 18 -11.28 -8.23 -0.49
C HIS A 18 -10.10 -9.19 -0.39
N THR A 19 -9.00 -8.85 -1.04
CA THR A 19 -7.78 -9.67 -1.07
C THR A 19 -6.54 -8.80 -1.03
N ILE A 20 -5.45 -9.35 -0.52
CA ILE A 20 -4.12 -8.75 -0.49
C ILE A 20 -3.14 -9.77 -1.03
N THR A 21 -2.30 -9.37 -1.97
CA THR A 21 -1.20 -10.21 -2.47
C THR A 21 0.13 -9.52 -2.19
N SER A 22 1.03 -10.23 -1.53
CA SER A 22 2.38 -9.73 -1.22
C SER A 22 3.49 -10.66 -1.70
N ASP A 23 4.74 -10.20 -1.64
CA ASP A 23 5.89 -11.08 -1.75
C ASP A 23 6.24 -11.72 -0.40
N ASN A 24 7.21 -12.63 -0.42
CA ASN A 24 7.67 -13.36 0.76
C ASN A 24 8.61 -12.52 1.66
N GLY A 25 8.46 -11.19 1.64
CA GLY A 25 9.20 -10.27 2.51
C GLY A 25 8.86 -10.52 3.98
N THR A 26 9.88 -10.42 4.84
CA THR A 26 9.74 -10.64 6.29
C THR A 26 8.84 -9.61 6.96
N GLU A 27 8.64 -8.45 6.35
CA GLU A 27 7.72 -7.41 6.79
C GLU A 27 6.24 -7.88 6.78
N PHE A 28 5.93 -8.95 6.05
CA PHE A 28 4.59 -9.57 5.99
C PHE A 28 4.48 -10.82 6.87
N ALA A 29 5.40 -11.05 7.81
CA ALA A 29 5.31 -12.17 8.74
C ALA A 29 3.97 -12.18 9.52
N GLU A 30 3.42 -11.01 9.85
CA GLU A 30 2.13 -10.86 10.54
C GLU A 30 0.91 -10.80 9.60
N HIS A 31 1.00 -11.33 8.37
CA HIS A 31 -0.09 -11.30 7.38
C HIS A 31 -1.44 -11.82 7.90
N GLU A 32 -1.46 -12.85 8.75
CA GLU A 32 -2.68 -13.38 9.36
C GLU A 32 -3.41 -12.32 10.22
N PHE A 33 -2.65 -11.53 10.98
CA PHE A 33 -3.20 -10.44 11.78
C PHE A 33 -3.79 -9.34 10.90
N ILE A 34 -3.09 -8.98 9.82
CA ILE A 34 -3.53 -7.98 8.84
C ILE A 34 -4.83 -8.45 8.17
N ALA A 35 -4.85 -9.68 7.66
CA ALA A 35 -6.00 -10.32 7.03
C ALA A 35 -7.23 -10.29 7.95
N LYS A 36 -7.07 -10.72 9.21
CA LYS A 36 -8.14 -10.73 10.21
C LYS A 36 -8.66 -9.33 10.55
N LYS A 37 -7.77 -8.33 10.62
CA LYS A 37 -8.16 -6.95 10.92
C LYS A 37 -8.97 -6.33 9.78
N LEU A 38 -8.62 -6.66 8.54
CA LEU A 38 -9.27 -6.15 7.34
C LEU A 38 -10.48 -7.00 6.89
N GLY A 39 -10.61 -8.24 7.37
CA GLY A 39 -11.62 -9.17 6.85
C GLY A 39 -11.36 -9.57 5.40
N ALA A 40 -10.09 -9.63 5.00
CA ALA A 40 -9.64 -9.87 3.63
C ALA A 40 -8.79 -11.16 3.56
N ASP A 41 -8.80 -11.81 2.40
CA ASP A 41 -7.88 -12.93 2.16
C ASP A 41 -6.46 -12.42 1.87
N PHE A 42 -5.44 -13.18 2.25
CA PHE A 42 -4.04 -12.83 2.02
C PHE A 42 -3.33 -13.93 1.26
N TYR A 43 -2.63 -13.56 0.18
CA TYR A 43 -1.90 -14.45 -0.70
C TYR A 43 -0.43 -14.02 -0.81
N PHE A 44 0.45 -14.99 -1.06
CA PHE A 44 1.85 -14.74 -1.37
C PHE A 44 2.14 -15.07 -2.83
N ALA A 45 2.97 -14.24 -3.48
CA ALA A 45 3.49 -14.53 -4.80
C ALA A 45 4.35 -15.81 -4.78
N HIS A 46 4.28 -16.60 -5.85
CA HIS A 46 5.04 -17.83 -5.95
C HIS A 46 6.55 -17.54 -6.00
N PRO A 47 7.39 -18.42 -5.43
CA PRO A 47 8.84 -18.31 -5.58
C PRO A 47 9.23 -18.23 -7.06
N TYR A 48 10.13 -17.29 -7.38
CA TYR A 48 10.63 -17.03 -8.74
C TYR A 48 9.60 -16.51 -9.77
N SER A 49 8.41 -16.13 -9.34
CA SER A 49 7.37 -15.56 -10.21
C SER A 49 7.35 -14.02 -10.17
N SER A 50 8.38 -13.38 -10.73
CA SER A 50 8.48 -11.91 -10.74
C SER A 50 7.33 -11.23 -11.48
N TRP A 51 6.73 -11.88 -12.48
CA TRP A 51 5.61 -11.36 -13.27
C TRP A 51 4.32 -11.18 -12.45
N GLU A 52 4.12 -11.93 -11.37
CA GLU A 52 2.96 -11.76 -10.47
C GLU A 52 3.04 -10.44 -9.68
N ARG A 53 4.19 -9.76 -9.70
CA ARG A 53 4.47 -8.53 -8.95
C ARG A 53 4.77 -7.33 -9.83
N GLY A 54 4.41 -7.38 -11.12
CA GLY A 54 4.71 -6.31 -12.08
C GLY A 54 4.23 -4.93 -11.62
N LEU A 55 3.06 -4.86 -10.97
CA LEU A 55 2.53 -3.60 -10.42
C LEU A 55 3.34 -3.08 -9.22
N ASN A 56 3.82 -3.97 -8.35
CA ASN A 56 4.65 -3.59 -7.20
C ASN A 56 6.00 -3.04 -7.69
N GLU A 57 6.61 -3.67 -8.69
CA GLU A 57 7.87 -3.21 -9.29
C GLU A 57 7.70 -1.85 -9.98
N TYR A 58 6.63 -1.67 -10.74
CA TYR A 58 6.26 -0.39 -11.36
C TYR A 58 6.08 0.72 -10.31
N THR A 59 5.29 0.46 -9.26
CA THR A 59 5.00 1.42 -8.19
C THR A 59 6.26 1.78 -7.41
N ASN A 60 7.10 0.79 -7.08
CA ASN A 60 8.39 1.03 -6.43
C ASN A 60 9.33 1.89 -7.29
N GLY A 61 9.30 1.71 -8.62
CA GLY A 61 10.02 2.56 -9.55
C GLY A 61 9.57 4.02 -9.48
N LEU A 62 8.26 4.28 -9.38
CA LEU A 62 7.72 5.63 -9.23
C LEU A 62 8.12 6.29 -7.91
N ILE A 63 8.05 5.55 -6.81
CA ILE A 63 8.47 6.05 -5.48
C ILE A 63 9.94 6.47 -5.50
N ARG A 64 10.80 5.68 -6.17
CA ARG A 64 12.25 5.94 -6.26
C ARG A 64 12.63 7.21 -7.03
N GLN A 65 11.70 7.83 -7.76
CA GLN A 65 11.91 9.16 -8.35
C GLN A 65 11.92 10.28 -7.31
N TYR A 66 11.41 10.01 -6.10
CA TYR A 66 11.27 11.00 -5.02
C TYR A 66 12.00 10.59 -3.74
N ILE A 67 12.08 9.29 -3.45
CA ILE A 67 12.71 8.73 -2.25
C ILE A 67 13.90 7.88 -2.69
N LEU A 68 15.10 8.30 -2.30
CA LEU A 68 16.31 7.59 -2.68
C LEU A 68 16.36 6.20 -2.05
N LYS A 69 16.95 5.24 -2.77
CA LYS A 69 17.17 3.90 -2.23
C LYS A 69 18.19 3.99 -1.09
N GLY A 70 17.89 3.33 0.04
CA GLY A 70 18.81 3.24 1.18
C GLY A 70 18.81 4.45 2.10
N THR A 71 17.92 5.44 1.90
CA THR A 71 17.69 6.49 2.88
C THR A 71 16.69 6.02 3.94
N ASP A 72 16.90 6.45 5.18
CA ASP A 72 15.91 6.24 6.25
C ASP A 72 14.64 7.03 5.91
N LEU A 73 13.49 6.37 5.84
CA LEU A 73 12.21 7.02 5.54
C LEU A 73 11.84 8.09 6.59
N LYS A 74 12.39 8.01 7.80
CA LYS A 74 12.16 8.98 8.88
C LYS A 74 12.71 10.38 8.57
N VAL A 75 13.62 10.52 7.61
CA VAL A 75 14.15 11.84 7.21
C VAL A 75 13.13 12.64 6.38
N TYR A 76 12.09 11.98 5.85
CA TYR A 76 11.05 12.62 5.08
C TYR A 76 9.86 12.97 5.98
N THR A 77 9.33 14.18 5.82
CA THR A 77 8.15 14.60 6.58
C THR A 77 6.89 13.90 6.07
N ASN A 78 5.89 13.74 6.93
CA ASN A 78 4.58 13.20 6.53
C ASN A 78 3.95 14.01 5.37
N ASP A 79 4.18 15.33 5.32
CA ASP A 79 3.68 16.17 4.24
C ASP A 79 4.39 15.91 2.92
N PHE A 80 5.70 15.64 2.95
CA PHE A 80 6.44 15.19 1.78
C PHE A 80 5.91 13.84 1.28
N ILE A 81 5.69 12.88 2.17
CA ILE A 81 5.15 11.56 1.81
C ILE A 81 3.77 11.71 1.15
N LYS A 82 2.87 12.53 1.72
CA LYS A 82 1.56 12.83 1.12
C LYS A 82 1.68 13.52 -0.24
N LEU A 83 2.64 14.43 -0.40
CA LEU A 83 2.90 15.09 -1.67
C LEU A 83 3.30 14.07 -2.75
N VAL A 84 4.23 13.16 -2.42
CA VAL A 84 4.68 12.10 -3.33
C VAL A 84 3.52 11.17 -3.68
N GLN A 85 2.76 10.70 -2.69
CA GLN A 85 1.57 9.86 -2.90
C GLN A 85 0.58 10.54 -3.85
N ASN A 86 0.29 11.82 -3.63
CA ASN A 86 -0.62 12.58 -4.49
C ASN A 86 -0.09 12.73 -5.92
N LYS A 87 1.22 12.92 -6.11
CA LYS A 87 1.84 13.00 -7.44
C LYS A 87 1.75 11.67 -8.19
N ILE A 88 2.00 10.55 -7.49
CA ILE A 88 1.88 9.21 -8.08
C ILE A 88 0.42 8.92 -8.44
N ASN A 89 -0.52 9.14 -7.52
CA ASN A 89 -1.95 8.85 -7.73
C ASN A 89 -2.61 9.73 -8.80
N LYS A 90 -2.13 10.95 -9.01
CA LYS A 90 -2.63 11.88 -10.05
C LYS A 90 -1.90 11.73 -11.38
N ARG A 91 -0.87 10.88 -11.46
CA ARG A 91 -0.14 10.66 -12.70
C ARG A 91 -1.11 9.98 -13.69
N PRO A 92 -1.35 10.57 -14.88
CA PRO A 92 -2.13 9.89 -15.89
C PRO A 92 -1.39 8.61 -16.27
N GLY A 93 -2.04 7.46 -16.05
CA GLY A 93 -1.51 6.16 -16.47
C GLY A 93 -1.54 6.05 -18.00
N GLU A 94 -0.60 5.31 -18.58
CA GLU A 94 -0.75 4.87 -19.96
C GLU A 94 -2.02 4.02 -20.04
N LYS A 95 -2.95 4.44 -20.92
CA LYS A 95 -4.13 3.64 -21.19
C LYS A 95 -3.66 2.36 -21.86
N LEU A 96 -3.96 1.22 -21.26
CA LEU A 96 -3.98 -0.05 -21.98
C LEU A 96 -5.15 0.07 -22.97
N GLY A 97 -4.84 0.52 -24.18
CA GLY A 97 -5.75 0.49 -25.33
C GLY A 97 -5.84 -0.90 -25.91
#